data_AF-A0A0K1PR16-F1
#
_entry.id   AF-A0A0K1PR16-F1
#
_cell.length_a   1.000
_cell.length_b   1.000
_cell.length_c   1.000
_cell.angle_alpha   90.00
_cell.angle_beta   90.00
_cell.angle_gamma   90.00
#
_symmetry.space_group_name_H-M   'P 1'
#
loop_
_entity.id
_entity.type
_entity.pdbx_description
1 polymer ?
#
loop_
_entity_poly.entity_id
_entity_poly.type
_entity_poly.pdbx_seq_one_letter_code
_entity_poly.pdbx_strand_id
1 'polypeptide(L)'
;MFGFGLAFLGAAGASACANSTDSFSAQPAETGDASVPPGDETGSDAGSDGAVPVDADAAPRECSTFGFCPTVLPDGSSTLTGVWGDGTGVVWAVTAEGSVLRWDGTAWHVHTSALGALGKIWGSSATDIWIAGERGLLHGTGASSTALTFAPSPLPEDGVTVSSIWGTSGTDVWAVGSVLDVDGFTTLPRAYHYAAGNAGPGWTLDPISTEPDLATITNVWGSPESGLWFVALRPMAEMPWVLEPVVLRKASGAAAFTAEALPADPDESAPSNRLQSVVGGAVADTTGTAWVLGHSSVPGAWKGTTTDHGKTFTWTYHHDGDLTDPSLTAFAGSGEGAFWAVGEYGRARHVQGAQWVPTAMTTTKFPITENFYGVWCHGTTEVWVVGHGMALRYDPTKATVDHGNGGAQ
;
A
#
# COMPACT_ATOMS: atom_id res chain seq x y z
N MET A 1 -46.45 -14.03 25.65
CA MET A 1 -45.81 -14.93 26.62
C MET A 1 -44.61 -15.52 25.89
N PHE A 2 -43.36 -15.13 26.05
CA PHE A 2 -42.63 -14.30 27.02
C PHE A 2 -42.00 -13.07 26.32
N GLY A 3 -41.76 -12.00 27.07
CA GLY A 3 -41.07 -10.79 26.60
C GLY A 3 -39.85 -10.48 27.47
N PHE A 4 -38.89 -9.78 26.88
CA PHE A 4 -37.79 -9.04 27.50
C PHE A 4 -37.43 -7.96 26.47
N GLY A 5 -37.34 -6.65 26.74
CA GLY A 5 -37.04 -5.95 27.97
C GLY A 5 -35.84 -5.04 27.68
N LEU A 6 -36.09 -3.92 26.99
CA LEU A 6 -35.12 -2.87 26.63
C LEU A 6 -34.66 -2.14 27.90
N ALA A 7 -33.35 -1.96 28.10
CA ALA A 7 -32.82 -1.06 29.12
C ALA A 7 -31.64 -0.25 28.56
N PHE A 8 -31.90 1.05 28.35
CA PHE A 8 -30.91 2.10 28.23
C PHE A 8 -30.29 2.40 29.60
N LEU A 9 -29.00 2.69 29.66
CA LEU A 9 -28.42 3.53 30.71
C LEU A 9 -27.18 4.26 30.19
N GLY A 10 -27.27 5.58 30.12
CA GLY A 10 -26.13 6.48 30.19
C GLY A 10 -26.10 7.16 31.56
N ALA A 11 -24.92 7.52 32.04
CA ALA A 11 -24.57 8.85 32.55
C ALA A 11 -23.29 8.81 33.43
N ALA A 12 -22.39 9.74 33.09
CA ALA A 12 -21.66 10.67 33.97
C ALA A 12 -20.76 10.13 35.12
N GLY A 13 -19.57 10.72 35.19
CA GLY A 13 -18.55 10.41 36.18
C GLY A 13 -18.61 11.25 37.45
N ALA A 14 -17.67 10.97 38.36
CA ALA A 14 -17.15 11.90 39.36
C ALA A 14 -15.89 11.31 40.02
N SER A 15 -14.90 12.18 40.20
CA SER A 15 -13.69 12.05 41.00
C SER A 15 -13.96 11.84 42.50
N ALA A 16 -13.13 11.07 43.19
CA ALA A 16 -12.82 11.28 44.61
C ALA A 16 -11.49 10.63 45.01
N CYS A 17 -10.69 11.39 45.76
CA CYS A 17 -9.43 11.00 46.36
C CYS A 17 -9.61 10.40 47.77
N ALA A 18 -8.61 9.59 48.15
CA ALA A 18 -7.95 9.51 49.47
C ALA A 18 -8.44 8.54 50.57
N ASN A 19 -7.43 7.79 51.03
CA ASN A 19 -7.05 7.41 52.39
C ASN A 19 -7.71 6.20 53.09
N SER A 20 -6.88 5.19 53.37
CA SER A 20 -6.72 4.69 54.74
C SER A 20 -5.29 4.24 54.98
N THR A 21 -4.84 4.63 56.17
CA THR A 21 -3.54 4.49 56.80
C THR A 21 -3.27 3.08 57.27
N ASP A 22 -2.03 2.60 57.10
CA ASP A 22 -1.41 1.74 58.10
C ASP A 22 0.04 2.19 58.34
N SER A 23 0.31 2.45 59.61
CA SER A 23 1.54 3.00 60.16
C SER A 23 2.36 1.89 60.80
N PHE A 24 3.67 1.82 60.53
CA PHE A 24 4.62 1.27 61.51
C PHE A 24 6.03 1.90 61.37
N SER A 25 6.36 2.71 62.39
CA SER A 25 7.65 3.06 62.99
C SER A 25 8.89 3.44 62.15
N ALA A 26 9.39 4.65 62.40
CA ALA A 26 10.70 5.16 62.04
C ALA A 26 11.68 5.13 63.24
N GLN A 27 12.98 4.95 62.97
CA GLN A 27 14.15 5.65 63.55
C GLN A 27 15.47 4.93 63.17
N PRO A 28 16.67 5.57 63.24
CA PRO A 28 17.06 6.91 62.78
C PRO A 28 18.34 6.86 61.89
N ALA A 29 18.73 8.03 61.41
CA ALA A 29 19.87 8.30 60.52
C ALA A 29 21.25 7.93 61.09
N GLU A 30 22.12 7.42 60.22
CA GLU A 30 23.57 7.52 60.37
C GLU A 30 24.16 8.43 59.28
N THR A 31 24.96 9.38 59.75
CA THR A 31 25.75 10.34 59.00
C THR A 31 27.02 9.68 58.45
N GLY A 32 27.18 9.66 57.13
CA GLY A 32 28.40 9.28 56.45
C GLY A 32 28.78 10.36 55.45
N ASP A 33 29.73 11.21 55.84
CA ASP A 33 30.28 12.32 55.09
C ASP A 33 31.26 11.80 54.00
N ALA A 34 31.02 12.11 52.73
CA ALA A 34 31.96 11.84 51.65
C ALA A 34 31.99 13.05 50.69
N SER A 35 33.09 13.79 50.82
CA SER A 35 33.42 15.02 50.12
C SER A 35 33.71 14.74 48.63
N VAL A 36 32.99 15.42 47.73
CA VAL A 36 33.28 15.46 46.29
C VAL A 36 34.08 16.74 45.99
N PRO A 37 35.25 16.70 45.34
CA PRO A 37 35.95 17.90 44.92
C PRO A 37 35.34 18.48 43.62
N PRO A 38 35.27 19.81 43.45
CA PRO A 38 34.82 20.42 42.20
C PRO A 38 35.97 20.40 41.18
N GLY A 39 35.70 19.85 39.99
CA GLY A 39 36.58 19.94 38.82
C GLY A 39 36.11 21.08 37.90
N ASP A 40 37.06 21.93 37.53
CA ASP A 40 36.92 23.19 36.80
C ASP A 40 36.12 23.15 35.49
N GLU A 41 35.31 24.19 35.31
CA GLU A 41 34.75 24.64 34.04
C GLU A 41 35.78 25.51 33.29
N THR A 42 36.24 25.07 32.12
CA THR A 42 36.72 26.01 31.08
C THR A 42 36.41 25.49 29.68
N GLY A 43 35.78 26.36 28.87
CA GLY A 43 36.18 26.59 27.49
C GLY A 43 35.58 25.69 26.41
N SER A 44 34.48 26.15 25.85
CA SER A 44 33.94 25.80 24.54
C SER A 44 34.96 25.87 23.40
N ASP A 45 34.95 24.87 22.51
CA ASP A 45 35.10 25.08 21.07
C ASP A 45 34.28 24.02 20.31
N ALA A 46 33.36 24.52 19.48
CA ALA A 46 32.45 23.75 18.66
C ALA A 46 33.21 23.10 17.49
N GLY A 47 33.24 21.77 17.48
CA GLY A 47 33.59 20.95 16.32
C GLY A 47 32.33 20.23 15.84
N SER A 48 32.08 20.28 14.54
CA SER A 48 30.90 19.73 13.87
C SER A 48 30.75 18.23 14.11
N ASP A 49 29.75 17.84 14.89
CA ASP A 49 29.38 16.43 15.02
C ASP A 49 28.56 16.02 13.80
N GLY A 50 29.23 15.26 12.93
CA GLY A 50 28.60 14.45 11.91
C GLY A 50 27.58 13.51 12.54
N ALA A 51 26.52 13.25 11.78
CA ALA A 51 25.45 12.35 12.15
C ALA A 51 26.00 11.06 12.79
N VAL A 52 25.66 10.85 14.06
CA VAL A 52 25.84 9.57 14.74
C VAL A 52 25.02 8.55 13.94
N PRO A 53 25.60 7.45 13.45
CA PRO A 53 24.81 6.45 12.76
C PRO A 53 23.78 5.88 13.73
N VAL A 54 22.53 5.85 13.27
CA VAL A 54 21.47 5.10 13.91
C VAL A 54 21.92 3.63 14.02
N ASP A 55 22.05 3.17 15.27
CA ASP A 55 22.32 1.80 15.71
C ASP A 55 23.74 1.24 15.41
N ALA A 56 24.68 1.49 16.32
CA ALA A 56 26.04 0.94 16.27
C ALA A 56 26.13 -0.55 16.70
N ASP A 57 25.04 -1.16 17.17
CA ASP A 57 24.99 -2.55 17.65
C ASP A 57 24.13 -3.48 16.78
N ALA A 58 23.47 -2.97 15.74
CA ALA A 58 22.80 -3.81 14.75
C ALA A 58 23.82 -4.55 13.89
N ALA A 59 23.69 -5.88 13.80
CA ALA A 59 24.41 -6.68 12.82
C ALA A 59 24.24 -6.06 11.42
N PRO A 60 25.28 -6.09 10.55
CA PRO A 60 25.17 -5.56 9.20
C PRO A 60 23.94 -6.15 8.51
N ARG A 61 23.11 -5.29 7.93
CA ARG A 61 21.93 -5.77 7.22
C ARG A 61 22.39 -6.54 5.98
N GLU A 62 22.03 -7.81 5.91
CA GLU A 62 22.39 -8.72 4.81
C GLU A 62 21.22 -8.81 3.81
N CYS A 63 21.53 -9.07 2.54
CA CYS A 63 20.50 -9.39 1.56
C CYS A 63 19.86 -10.74 1.90
N SER A 64 18.56 -10.88 1.64
CA SER A 64 17.89 -12.16 1.77
C SER A 64 18.43 -13.18 0.77
N THR A 65 18.28 -14.46 1.08
CA THR A 65 18.63 -15.56 0.17
C THR A 65 17.81 -15.54 -1.12
N PHE A 66 16.66 -14.85 -1.10
CA PHE A 66 15.80 -14.60 -2.26
C PHE A 66 16.19 -13.31 -3.02
N GLY A 67 17.30 -12.66 -2.67
CA GLY A 67 17.85 -11.51 -3.40
C GLY A 67 17.29 -10.15 -2.98
N PHE A 68 16.54 -10.04 -1.88
CA PHE A 68 16.07 -8.74 -1.41
C PHE A 68 17.09 -8.09 -0.49
N CYS A 69 17.68 -6.99 -0.96
CA CYS A 69 18.71 -6.24 -0.26
C CYS A 69 18.11 -5.02 0.45
N PRO A 70 18.37 -4.84 1.76
CA PRO A 70 17.95 -3.64 2.47
C PRO A 70 18.71 -2.42 2.00
N THR A 71 18.00 -1.31 1.87
CA THR A 71 18.58 0.02 1.62
C THR A 71 18.55 0.86 2.89
N VAL A 72 19.34 1.94 2.92
CA VAL A 72 19.40 2.85 4.06
C VAL A 72 18.45 4.02 3.82
N LEU A 73 17.51 4.20 4.76
CA LEU A 73 16.60 5.35 4.77
C LEU A 73 17.28 6.56 5.45
N PRO A 74 17.00 7.80 5.02
CA PRO A 74 17.64 8.99 5.58
C PRO A 74 17.43 9.17 7.09
N ASP A 75 16.26 8.81 7.60
CA ASP A 75 15.90 8.91 9.02
C ASP A 75 15.92 7.57 9.77
N GLY A 76 16.15 6.46 9.05
CA GLY A 76 16.24 5.11 9.59
C GLY A 76 14.93 4.49 10.10
N SER A 77 13.84 5.25 10.24
CA SER A 77 12.60 4.80 10.88
C SER A 77 11.30 5.27 10.20
N SER A 78 11.35 5.97 9.06
CA SER A 78 10.14 6.36 8.31
C SER A 78 9.27 5.15 7.96
N THR A 79 7.94 5.34 8.00
CA THR A 79 6.96 4.36 7.55
C THR A 79 6.63 4.59 6.08
N LEU A 80 7.22 3.81 5.18
CA LEU A 80 6.94 3.95 3.75
C LEU A 80 5.62 3.27 3.40
N THR A 81 4.67 4.03 2.90
CA THR A 81 3.28 3.60 2.62
C THR A 81 3.00 3.34 1.14
N GLY A 82 3.88 3.79 0.25
CA GLY A 82 3.77 3.58 -1.18
C GLY A 82 5.11 3.76 -1.87
N VAL A 83 5.29 3.04 -2.98
CA VAL A 83 6.50 3.08 -3.80
C VAL A 83 6.13 3.01 -5.28
N TRP A 84 6.87 3.74 -6.10
CA TRP A 84 6.75 3.72 -7.56
C TRP A 84 8.12 4.00 -8.18
N GLY A 85 8.45 3.33 -9.28
CA GLY A 85 9.69 3.56 -10.04
C GLY A 85 9.45 3.80 -11.52
N ASP A 86 10.46 4.35 -12.19
CA ASP A 86 10.41 4.63 -13.62
C ASP A 86 10.94 3.49 -14.51
N GLY A 87 11.45 2.41 -13.92
CA GLY A 87 12.07 1.29 -14.64
C GLY A 87 13.51 1.52 -15.10
N THR A 88 14.07 2.71 -14.86
CA THR A 88 15.43 3.09 -15.29
C THR A 88 16.38 3.39 -14.13
N GLY A 89 15.89 3.25 -12.89
CA GLY A 89 16.66 3.35 -11.66
C GLY A 89 16.28 4.53 -10.76
N VAL A 90 15.30 5.36 -11.16
CA VAL A 90 14.73 6.37 -10.26
C VAL A 90 13.48 5.80 -9.60
N VAL A 91 13.46 5.83 -8.27
CA VAL A 91 12.35 5.32 -7.48
C VAL A 91 11.91 6.38 -6.50
N TRP A 92 10.60 6.47 -6.31
CA TRP A 92 9.95 7.37 -5.39
C TRP A 92 9.21 6.58 -4.33
N ALA A 93 9.27 7.05 -3.09
CA ALA A 93 8.49 6.51 -2.01
C ALA A 93 7.83 7.64 -1.21
N VAL A 94 6.70 7.32 -0.59
CA VAL A 94 5.97 8.25 0.27
C VAL A 94 5.81 7.67 1.64
N THR A 95 5.75 8.54 2.65
CA THR A 95 5.72 8.11 4.05
C THR A 95 4.45 8.55 4.78
N ALA A 96 4.07 7.79 5.80
CA ALA A 96 2.95 8.15 6.69
C ALA A 96 3.21 9.46 7.43
N GLU A 97 4.48 9.84 7.62
CA GLU A 97 4.92 11.08 8.26
C GLU A 97 4.89 12.28 7.31
N GLY A 98 4.58 12.07 6.02
CA GLY A 98 4.39 13.14 5.05
C GLY A 98 5.65 13.58 4.32
N SER A 99 6.60 12.67 4.14
CA SER A 99 7.80 12.86 3.32
C SER A 99 7.68 12.15 1.98
N VAL A 100 8.27 12.76 0.97
CA VAL A 100 8.53 12.15 -0.34
C VAL A 100 10.02 11.87 -0.44
N LEU A 101 10.36 10.61 -0.59
CA LEU A 101 11.73 10.14 -0.75
C LEU A 101 12.01 9.82 -2.22
N ARG A 102 13.24 10.08 -2.66
CA ARG A 102 13.71 9.72 -3.99
C ARG A 102 15.00 8.92 -3.91
N TRP A 103 15.02 7.79 -4.58
CA TRP A 103 16.20 6.99 -4.87
C TRP A 103 16.88 7.51 -6.13
N ASP A 104 18.18 7.76 -6.05
CA ASP A 104 19.00 8.26 -7.17
C ASP A 104 19.76 7.17 -7.94
N GLY A 105 19.54 5.90 -7.58
CA GLY A 105 20.32 4.75 -8.07
C GLY A 105 21.24 4.18 -7.00
N THR A 106 21.61 4.98 -5.99
CA THR A 106 22.60 4.64 -4.96
C THR A 106 22.14 4.92 -3.52
N ALA A 107 21.35 5.97 -3.31
CA ALA A 107 20.87 6.36 -1.99
C ALA A 107 19.47 6.98 -2.06
N TRP A 108 18.75 6.89 -0.94
CA TRP A 108 17.51 7.61 -0.72
C TRP A 108 17.80 9.03 -0.25
N HIS A 109 17.07 9.99 -0.79
CA HIS A 109 17.10 11.39 -0.38
C HIS A 109 15.70 11.85 -0.02
N VAL A 110 15.56 12.66 1.03
CA VAL A 110 14.32 13.38 1.30
C VAL A 110 14.18 14.47 0.24
N HIS A 111 13.20 14.33 -0.65
CA HIS A 111 12.96 15.29 -1.73
C HIS A 111 12.07 16.44 -1.28
N THR A 112 11.04 16.13 -0.51
CA THR A 112 10.12 17.12 0.08
C THR A 112 9.51 16.52 1.35
N SER A 113 9.19 17.36 2.32
CA SER A 113 8.61 16.96 3.60
C SER A 113 7.45 17.87 4.00
N ALA A 114 6.78 17.55 5.10
CA ALA A 114 5.69 18.32 5.69
C ALA A 114 4.44 18.44 4.80
N LEU A 115 4.16 17.40 3.99
CA LEU A 115 2.99 17.35 3.11
C LEU A 115 1.73 16.78 3.79
N GLY A 116 1.81 16.39 5.07
CA GLY A 116 0.78 15.59 5.75
C GLY A 116 0.85 14.13 5.34
N ALA A 117 0.13 13.23 6.02
CA ALA A 117 0.28 11.80 5.79
C ALA A 117 -0.04 11.42 4.33
N LEU A 118 0.85 10.64 3.73
CA LEU A 118 0.77 10.19 2.33
C LEU A 118 0.54 8.68 2.30
N GLY A 119 -0.22 8.20 1.31
CA GLY A 119 -0.67 6.81 1.30
C GLY A 119 -0.56 6.09 -0.05
N LYS A 120 -0.58 6.82 -1.18
CA LYS A 120 -0.51 6.22 -2.52
C LYS A 120 0.34 7.08 -3.43
N ILE A 121 1.08 6.42 -4.33
CA ILE A 121 1.94 7.08 -5.31
C ILE A 121 1.81 6.35 -6.65
N TRP A 122 1.79 7.13 -7.72
CA TRP A 122 1.88 6.66 -9.09
C TRP A 122 2.64 7.71 -9.92
N GLY A 123 3.33 7.29 -10.98
CA GLY A 123 4.01 8.21 -11.89
C GLY A 123 3.84 7.79 -13.33
N SER A 124 3.91 8.77 -14.23
CA SER A 124 4.05 8.53 -15.67
C SER A 124 5.51 8.51 -16.12
N SER A 125 6.38 9.18 -15.35
CA SER A 125 7.82 9.25 -15.55
C SER A 125 8.51 9.70 -14.26
N ALA A 126 9.84 9.65 -14.20
CA ALA A 126 10.61 10.17 -13.07
C ALA A 126 10.40 11.69 -12.80
N THR A 127 9.77 12.42 -13.74
CA THR A 127 9.52 13.87 -13.67
C THR A 127 8.04 14.24 -13.56
N ASP A 128 7.15 13.26 -13.46
CA ASP A 128 5.70 13.45 -13.41
C ASP A 128 5.07 12.41 -12.48
N ILE A 129 4.82 12.85 -11.25
CA ILE A 129 4.46 12.01 -10.10
C ILE A 129 3.16 12.51 -9.46
N TRP A 130 2.28 11.57 -9.14
CA TRP A 130 1.00 11.79 -8.48
C TRP A 130 0.99 11.10 -7.12
N ILE A 131 0.58 11.83 -6.09
CA ILE A 131 0.54 11.33 -4.72
C ILE A 131 -0.82 11.63 -4.12
N ALA A 132 -1.45 10.62 -3.51
CA ALA A 132 -2.61 10.82 -2.65
C ALA A 132 -2.22 10.65 -1.17
N GLY A 133 -2.80 11.53 -0.35
CA GLY A 133 -2.69 11.49 1.10
C GLY A 133 -3.93 12.10 1.77
N GLU A 134 -3.86 12.27 3.08
CA GLU A 134 -4.97 12.82 3.89
C GLU A 134 -5.40 14.23 3.47
N ARG A 135 -4.49 14.99 2.85
CA ARG A 135 -4.74 16.36 2.38
C ARG A 135 -5.20 16.42 0.92
N GLY A 136 -5.57 15.29 0.33
CA GLY A 136 -5.98 15.16 -1.05
C GLY A 136 -4.82 14.78 -1.99
N LEU A 137 -4.93 15.22 -3.24
CA LEU A 137 -4.02 14.85 -4.30
C LEU A 137 -2.94 15.91 -4.53
N LEU A 138 -1.71 15.46 -4.76
CA LEU A 138 -0.55 16.26 -5.10
C LEU A 138 -0.05 15.85 -6.48
N HIS A 139 0.33 16.84 -7.27
CA HIS A 139 0.97 16.65 -8.58
C HIS A 139 2.37 17.25 -8.55
N GLY A 140 3.35 16.41 -8.84
CA GLY A 140 4.76 16.73 -8.90
C GLY A 140 5.24 16.79 -10.34
N THR A 141 5.67 17.96 -10.79
CA THR A 141 6.25 18.14 -12.13
C THR A 141 7.57 18.91 -12.08
N GLY A 142 8.47 18.66 -13.03
CA GLY A 142 9.71 19.40 -13.13
C GLY A 142 10.56 19.03 -14.35
N ALA A 143 11.62 19.78 -14.59
CA ALA A 143 12.54 19.52 -15.70
C ALA A 143 13.46 18.29 -15.47
N SER A 144 13.54 17.82 -14.22
CA SER A 144 14.29 16.63 -13.83
C SER A 144 13.72 16.08 -12.52
N SER A 145 14.03 14.83 -12.20
CA SER A 145 13.59 14.18 -10.96
C SER A 145 14.19 14.84 -9.70
N THR A 146 15.30 15.58 -9.81
CA THR A 146 15.85 16.42 -8.71
C THR A 146 15.13 17.75 -8.56
N ALA A 147 14.56 18.28 -9.63
CA ALA A 147 13.97 19.62 -9.68
C ALA A 147 12.43 19.58 -9.73
N LEU A 148 11.85 18.46 -9.34
CA LEU A 148 10.40 18.26 -9.31
C LEU A 148 9.78 19.03 -8.13
N THR A 149 8.71 19.76 -8.38
CA THR A 149 7.98 20.52 -7.36
C THR A 149 6.57 19.96 -7.21
N PHE A 150 6.17 19.65 -5.98
CA PHE A 150 4.82 19.18 -5.67
C PHE A 150 3.90 20.35 -5.38
N ALA A 151 2.73 20.34 -6.01
CA ALA A 151 1.65 21.28 -5.74
C ALA A 151 0.32 20.52 -5.52
N PRO A 152 -0.62 21.09 -4.74
CA PRO A 152 -1.97 20.55 -4.65
C PRO A 152 -2.65 20.46 -6.03
N SER A 153 -3.29 19.33 -6.31
CA SER A 153 -4.13 19.10 -7.49
C SER A 153 -5.57 18.88 -7.01
N PRO A 154 -6.36 19.94 -6.81
CA PRO A 154 -7.67 19.83 -6.18
C PRO A 154 -8.63 19.02 -7.04
N LEU A 155 -9.34 18.10 -6.40
CA LEU A 155 -10.49 17.41 -7.00
C LEU A 155 -11.71 18.36 -7.01
N PRO A 156 -12.72 18.11 -7.87
CA PRO A 156 -13.93 18.94 -7.94
C PRO A 156 -14.76 19.00 -6.65
N GLU A 157 -14.54 18.08 -5.72
CA GLU A 157 -15.24 17.97 -4.45
C GLU A 157 -14.22 17.89 -3.30
N ASP A 158 -14.55 18.52 -2.17
CA ASP A 158 -13.72 18.50 -0.97
C ASP A 158 -13.93 17.21 -0.16
N GLY A 159 -12.92 16.81 0.62
CA GLY A 159 -13.03 15.67 1.55
C GLY A 159 -13.01 14.28 0.89
N VAL A 160 -12.68 14.20 -0.40
CA VAL A 160 -12.50 12.92 -1.10
C VAL A 160 -11.29 12.18 -0.53
N THR A 161 -11.51 10.96 -0.06
CA THR A 161 -10.44 10.02 0.29
C THR A 161 -10.06 9.22 -0.95
N VAL A 162 -8.84 9.43 -1.45
CA VAL A 162 -8.33 8.70 -2.61
C VAL A 162 -7.68 7.40 -2.15
N SER A 163 -8.23 6.27 -2.58
CA SER A 163 -7.80 4.90 -2.22
C SER A 163 -6.74 4.36 -3.19
N SER A 164 -6.79 4.77 -4.45
CA SER A 164 -5.90 4.27 -5.50
C SER A 164 -5.75 5.28 -6.64
N ILE A 165 -4.58 5.28 -7.28
CA ILE A 165 -4.24 6.11 -8.43
C ILE A 165 -3.55 5.24 -9.47
N TRP A 166 -3.91 5.43 -10.73
CA TRP A 166 -3.28 4.78 -11.87
C TRP A 166 -3.47 5.62 -13.13
N GLY A 167 -2.62 5.48 -14.13
CA GLY A 167 -2.80 6.14 -15.42
C GLY A 167 -2.08 5.42 -16.55
N THR A 168 -2.40 5.80 -17.78
CA THR A 168 -1.66 5.36 -18.98
C THR A 168 -0.55 6.33 -19.35
N SER A 169 -0.68 7.60 -18.94
CA SER A 169 0.25 8.68 -19.24
C SER A 169 0.06 9.84 -18.26
N GLY A 170 0.96 10.82 -18.28
CA GLY A 170 0.83 12.05 -17.49
C GLY A 170 -0.41 12.89 -17.79
N THR A 171 -1.08 12.60 -18.90
CA THR A 171 -2.27 13.32 -19.37
C THR A 171 -3.54 12.48 -19.30
N ASP A 172 -3.45 11.24 -18.83
CA ASP A 172 -4.57 10.30 -18.69
C ASP A 172 -4.37 9.52 -17.37
N VAL A 173 -4.92 10.10 -16.30
CA VAL A 173 -4.75 9.61 -14.93
C VAL A 173 -6.11 9.44 -14.28
N TRP A 174 -6.24 8.40 -13.48
CA TRP A 174 -7.44 8.03 -12.74
C TRP A 174 -7.14 8.02 -11.25
N ALA A 175 -8.01 8.67 -10.49
CA ALA A 175 -8.00 8.64 -9.04
C ALA A 175 -9.36 8.15 -8.56
N VAL A 176 -9.36 7.11 -7.74
CA VAL A 176 -10.59 6.49 -7.22
C VAL A 176 -10.60 6.48 -5.71
N GLY A 177 -11.80 6.37 -5.13
CA GLY A 177 -12.00 6.42 -3.70
C GLY A 177 -13.45 6.62 -3.32
N SER A 178 -13.65 7.37 -2.24
CA SER A 178 -14.97 7.72 -1.75
C SER A 178 -14.98 9.04 -0.99
N VAL A 179 -16.18 9.56 -0.80
CA VAL A 179 -16.47 10.67 0.10
C VAL A 179 -17.59 10.26 1.06
N LEU A 180 -17.64 10.86 2.25
CA LEU A 180 -18.77 10.68 3.16
C LEU A 180 -19.97 11.50 2.65
N ASP A 181 -21.15 10.88 2.65
CA ASP A 181 -22.41 11.55 2.32
C ASP A 181 -22.82 12.53 3.44
N VAL A 182 -23.86 13.32 3.17
CA VAL A 182 -24.41 14.33 4.08
C VAL A 182 -24.88 13.75 5.42
N ASP A 183 -25.15 12.45 5.50
CA ASP A 183 -25.51 11.77 6.73
C ASP A 183 -24.29 11.44 7.63
N GLY A 184 -23.07 11.54 7.10
CA GLY A 184 -21.81 11.28 7.80
C GLY A 184 -21.48 9.81 8.04
N PHE A 185 -22.31 8.87 7.55
CA PHE A 185 -22.13 7.43 7.76
C PHE A 185 -22.13 6.62 6.46
N THR A 186 -22.76 7.13 5.40
CA THR A 186 -22.79 6.51 4.09
C THR A 186 -21.59 6.98 3.27
N THR A 187 -20.88 6.06 2.61
CA THR A 187 -19.85 6.43 1.64
C THR A 187 -20.44 6.47 0.24
N LEU A 188 -20.02 7.46 -0.55
CA LEU A 188 -20.32 7.54 -1.97
C LEU A 188 -19.05 7.24 -2.78
N PRO A 189 -19.14 6.41 -3.83
CA PRO A 189 -18.01 6.10 -4.69
C PRO A 189 -17.58 7.33 -5.47
N ARG A 190 -16.27 7.46 -5.70
CA ARG A 190 -15.70 8.50 -6.56
C ARG A 190 -14.67 7.89 -7.49
N ALA A 191 -14.83 8.18 -8.77
CA ALA A 191 -13.83 7.97 -9.80
C ALA A 191 -13.66 9.28 -10.56
N TYR A 192 -12.46 9.84 -10.52
CA TYR A 192 -12.10 11.03 -11.26
C TYR A 192 -11.13 10.68 -12.39
N HIS A 193 -11.37 11.27 -13.55
CA HIS A 193 -10.50 11.20 -14.73
C HIS A 193 -9.83 12.54 -14.96
N TYR A 194 -8.51 12.53 -14.99
CA TYR A 194 -7.68 13.65 -15.36
C TYR A 194 -7.33 13.55 -16.85
N ALA A 195 -7.73 14.58 -17.60
CA ALA A 195 -7.36 14.75 -18.99
C ALA A 195 -6.75 16.14 -19.19
N ALA A 196 -5.53 16.19 -19.73
CA ALA A 196 -4.91 17.45 -20.12
C ALA A 196 -5.50 17.93 -21.46
N GLY A 197 -6.54 18.77 -21.42
CA GLY A 197 -7.19 19.34 -22.59
C GLY A 197 -6.77 20.78 -22.91
N ASN A 198 -7.33 21.34 -23.99
CA ASN A 198 -7.09 22.73 -24.43
C ASN A 198 -7.59 23.81 -23.45
N ALA A 199 -8.44 23.46 -22.48
CA ALA A 199 -8.93 24.34 -21.42
C ALA A 199 -8.05 24.32 -20.15
N GLY A 200 -6.94 23.60 -20.20
CA GLY A 200 -6.08 23.31 -19.05
C GLY A 200 -6.32 21.91 -18.49
N PRO A 201 -5.41 21.43 -17.63
CA PRO A 201 -5.56 20.17 -16.93
C PRO A 201 -6.70 20.23 -15.91
N GLY A 202 -7.59 19.24 -15.93
CA GLY A 202 -8.72 19.19 -14.99
C GLY A 202 -9.18 17.78 -14.70
N TRP A 203 -9.64 17.59 -13.47
CA TRP A 203 -10.32 16.38 -13.02
C TRP A 203 -11.80 16.45 -13.36
N THR A 204 -12.33 15.37 -13.93
CA THR A 204 -13.74 15.21 -14.25
C THR A 204 -14.29 13.99 -13.52
N LEU A 205 -15.50 14.10 -12.97
CA LEU A 205 -16.15 12.98 -12.29
C LEU A 205 -16.70 11.99 -13.32
N ASP A 206 -16.29 10.73 -13.26
CA ASP A 206 -16.81 9.68 -14.15
C ASP A 206 -18.20 9.23 -13.69
N PRO A 207 -19.14 8.98 -14.63
CA PRO A 207 -20.52 8.57 -14.32
C PRO A 207 -20.65 7.35 -13.40
N ILE A 208 -19.66 6.45 -13.37
CA ILE A 208 -19.64 5.29 -12.46
C ILE A 208 -19.74 5.70 -10.97
N SER A 209 -19.35 6.95 -10.64
CA SER A 209 -19.47 7.52 -9.29
C SER A 209 -20.91 7.76 -8.84
N THR A 210 -21.86 7.66 -9.77
CA THR A 210 -23.30 7.84 -9.50
C THR A 210 -24.11 6.56 -9.64
N GLU A 211 -23.41 5.42 -9.82
CA GLU A 211 -24.08 4.13 -9.91
C GLU A 211 -24.71 3.79 -8.54
N PRO A 212 -26.05 3.58 -8.48
CA PRO A 212 -26.77 3.46 -7.21
C PRO A 212 -26.37 2.22 -6.42
N ASP A 213 -25.83 1.21 -7.10
CA ASP A 213 -25.46 -0.06 -6.50
C ASP A 213 -24.03 -0.06 -5.95
N LEU A 214 -23.28 1.05 -6.03
CA LEU A 214 -21.89 1.12 -5.54
C LEU A 214 -21.75 2.00 -4.29
N ALA A 215 -21.01 1.51 -3.31
CA ALA A 215 -20.73 2.23 -2.06
C ALA A 215 -19.35 2.90 -2.04
N THR A 216 -18.33 2.26 -2.64
CA THR A 216 -16.97 2.82 -2.74
C THR A 216 -16.19 2.15 -3.86
N ILE A 217 -15.14 2.82 -4.35
CA ILE A 217 -14.18 2.27 -5.31
C ILE A 217 -12.81 2.25 -4.62
N THR A 218 -12.19 1.08 -4.52
CA THR A 218 -10.99 0.86 -3.68
C THR A 218 -9.70 0.77 -4.49
N ASN A 219 -9.78 0.31 -5.74
CA ASN A 219 -8.61 0.05 -6.56
C ASN A 219 -8.90 0.47 -8.00
N VAL A 220 -7.87 1.01 -8.66
CA VAL A 220 -7.85 1.22 -10.11
C VAL A 220 -6.56 0.66 -10.70
N TRP A 221 -6.70 -0.04 -11.82
CA TRP A 221 -5.58 -0.43 -12.66
C TRP A 221 -6.07 -0.58 -14.10
N GLY A 222 -5.14 -0.86 -15.01
CA GLY A 222 -5.53 -1.21 -16.35
C GLY A 222 -4.35 -1.26 -17.30
N SER A 223 -4.69 -1.22 -18.58
CA SER A 223 -3.74 -1.13 -19.66
C SER A 223 -4.39 -0.63 -20.95
N PRO A 224 -3.62 -0.17 -21.95
CA PRO A 224 -4.18 0.27 -23.22
C PRO A 224 -5.04 -0.80 -23.92
N GLU A 225 -4.65 -2.07 -23.82
CA GLU A 225 -5.34 -3.19 -24.46
C GLU A 225 -6.53 -3.70 -23.63
N SER A 226 -6.32 -3.92 -22.33
CA SER A 226 -7.36 -4.48 -21.45
C SER A 226 -8.40 -3.46 -21.02
N GLY A 227 -8.12 -2.17 -21.15
CA GLY A 227 -8.97 -1.08 -20.69
C GLY A 227 -8.78 -0.79 -19.20
N LEU A 228 -9.81 -0.21 -18.61
CA LEU A 228 -9.80 0.29 -17.23
C LEU A 228 -10.54 -0.67 -16.30
N TRP A 229 -9.96 -0.92 -15.14
CA TRP A 229 -10.48 -1.86 -14.15
C TRP A 229 -10.63 -1.19 -12.80
N PHE A 230 -11.73 -1.51 -12.13
CA PHE A 230 -12.00 -1.10 -10.76
C PHE A 230 -12.32 -2.29 -9.87
N VAL A 231 -11.96 -2.17 -8.60
CA VAL A 231 -12.67 -2.88 -7.53
C VAL A 231 -13.60 -1.89 -6.88
N ALA A 232 -14.88 -2.24 -6.82
CA ALA A 232 -15.88 -1.49 -6.07
C ALA A 232 -16.50 -2.40 -5.01
N LEU A 233 -17.05 -1.80 -3.96
CA LEU A 233 -17.89 -2.49 -2.99
C LEU A 233 -19.34 -2.13 -3.26
N ARG A 234 -20.23 -3.12 -3.21
CA ARG A 234 -21.68 -2.94 -3.38
C ARG A 234 -22.47 -3.66 -2.28
N PRO A 235 -23.66 -3.17 -1.91
CA PRO A 235 -24.58 -3.90 -1.06
C PRO A 235 -24.92 -5.27 -1.65
N MET A 236 -24.91 -6.31 -0.82
CA MET A 236 -25.42 -7.62 -1.25
C MET A 236 -26.93 -7.57 -1.53
N ALA A 237 -27.38 -8.36 -2.51
CA ALA A 237 -28.80 -8.46 -2.84
C ALA A 237 -29.63 -9.06 -1.69
N GLU A 238 -29.11 -10.07 -0.98
CA GLU A 238 -29.84 -10.74 0.11
C GLU A 238 -29.67 -10.05 1.48
N MET A 239 -28.56 -9.33 1.68
CA MET A 239 -28.24 -8.62 2.92
C MET A 239 -27.64 -7.24 2.62
N PRO A 240 -28.47 -6.21 2.30
CA PRO A 240 -27.98 -4.91 1.81
C PRO A 240 -27.07 -4.14 2.78
N TRP A 241 -27.05 -4.51 4.06
CA TRP A 241 -26.13 -3.93 5.06
C TRP A 241 -24.72 -4.55 5.04
N VAL A 242 -24.49 -5.59 4.24
CA VAL A 242 -23.18 -6.20 4.02
C VAL A 242 -22.70 -5.82 2.62
N LEU A 243 -21.46 -5.34 2.54
CA LEU A 243 -20.82 -5.02 1.27
C LEU A 243 -20.07 -6.24 0.71
N GLU A 244 -20.18 -6.44 -0.59
CA GLU A 244 -19.38 -7.41 -1.34
C GLU A 244 -18.52 -6.70 -2.40
N PRO A 245 -17.30 -7.16 -2.66
CA PRO A 245 -16.49 -6.65 -3.75
C PRO A 245 -17.00 -7.12 -5.11
N VAL A 246 -16.95 -6.22 -6.08
CA VAL A 246 -17.19 -6.48 -7.49
C VAL A 246 -16.01 -5.94 -8.30
N VAL A 247 -15.49 -6.78 -9.21
CA VAL A 247 -14.50 -6.35 -10.19
C VAL A 247 -15.25 -5.82 -11.41
N LEU A 248 -15.08 -4.53 -11.70
CA LEU A 248 -15.69 -3.84 -12.82
C LEU A 248 -14.64 -3.54 -13.86
N ARG A 249 -15.04 -3.63 -15.12
CA ARG A 249 -14.15 -3.38 -16.24
C ARG A 249 -14.82 -2.58 -17.33
N LYS A 250 -14.16 -1.52 -17.77
CA LYS A 250 -14.47 -0.78 -18.99
C LYS A 250 -13.43 -1.15 -20.03
N ALA A 251 -13.79 -2.10 -20.89
CA ALA A 251 -12.90 -2.56 -21.97
C ALA A 251 -12.48 -1.39 -22.88
N SER A 252 -11.33 -1.54 -23.56
CA SER A 252 -10.83 -0.52 -24.47
C SER A 252 -11.86 -0.17 -25.55
N GLY A 253 -12.25 1.10 -25.65
CA GLY A 253 -13.30 1.59 -26.56
C GLY A 253 -14.74 1.34 -26.11
N ALA A 254 -14.98 0.71 -24.96
CA ALA A 254 -16.32 0.52 -24.42
C ALA A 254 -16.87 1.80 -23.77
N ALA A 255 -18.19 1.98 -23.87
CA ALA A 255 -18.87 3.14 -23.30
C ALA A 255 -19.10 3.02 -21.78
N ALA A 256 -19.22 1.80 -21.25
CA ALA A 256 -19.63 1.54 -19.88
C ALA A 256 -18.82 0.42 -19.22
N PHE A 257 -18.85 0.37 -17.89
CA PHE A 257 -18.28 -0.71 -17.10
C PHE A 257 -19.21 -1.93 -17.10
N THR A 258 -18.61 -3.12 -17.09
CA THR A 258 -19.28 -4.40 -16.91
C THR A 258 -18.63 -5.17 -15.77
N ALA A 259 -19.43 -5.87 -14.97
CA ALA A 259 -18.91 -6.73 -13.93
C ALA A 259 -18.24 -7.98 -14.53
N GLU A 260 -17.04 -8.30 -14.04
CA GLU A 260 -16.30 -9.49 -14.40
C GLU A 260 -16.73 -10.66 -13.50
N ALA A 261 -17.14 -11.76 -14.12
CA ALA A 261 -17.61 -12.94 -13.42
C ALA A 261 -16.43 -13.78 -12.94
N LEU A 262 -15.95 -13.50 -11.73
CA LEU A 262 -14.94 -14.30 -11.07
C LEU A 262 -15.56 -15.61 -10.54
N PRO A 263 -15.00 -16.79 -10.88
CA PRO A 263 -15.50 -18.05 -10.38
C PRO A 263 -15.31 -18.16 -8.87
N ALA A 264 -16.26 -18.84 -8.25
CA ALA A 264 -16.20 -19.20 -6.84
C ALA A 264 -15.16 -20.32 -6.60
N ASP A 265 -14.70 -20.47 -5.37
CA ASP A 265 -13.87 -21.58 -4.91
C ASP A 265 -14.62 -22.93 -5.09
N PRO A 266 -14.16 -23.85 -5.94
CA PRO A 266 -14.87 -25.11 -6.19
C PRO A 266 -14.99 -26.01 -4.96
N ASP A 267 -14.14 -25.83 -3.94
CA ASP A 267 -14.10 -26.67 -2.75
C ASP A 267 -15.04 -26.20 -1.63
N GLU A 268 -15.67 -25.03 -1.80
CA GLU A 268 -16.59 -24.47 -0.82
C GLU A 268 -18.07 -24.52 -1.21
N SER A 269 -18.92 -24.81 -0.24
CA SER A 269 -20.38 -24.73 -0.40
C SER A 269 -20.89 -23.30 -0.23
N ALA A 270 -21.94 -22.92 -0.97
CA ALA A 270 -22.67 -21.68 -0.71
C ALA A 270 -23.21 -21.66 0.74
N PRO A 271 -23.22 -20.51 1.44
CA PRO A 271 -22.96 -19.15 0.94
C PRO A 271 -21.54 -18.60 1.21
N SER A 272 -20.61 -19.39 1.76
CA SER A 272 -19.23 -18.93 2.05
C SER A 272 -18.41 -18.76 0.77
N ASN A 273 -18.79 -19.48 -0.27
CA ASN A 273 -18.12 -19.56 -1.55
C ASN A 273 -18.36 -18.31 -2.44
N ARG A 274 -17.82 -17.17 -2.03
CA ARG A 274 -17.91 -15.89 -2.75
C ARG A 274 -16.67 -15.05 -2.50
N LEU A 275 -16.45 -14.07 -3.37
CA LEU A 275 -15.41 -13.05 -3.16
C LEU A 275 -15.81 -12.14 -2.00
N GLN A 276 -14.95 -12.03 -0.99
CA GLN A 276 -15.19 -11.24 0.23
C GLN A 276 -14.32 -9.98 0.30
N SER A 277 -13.10 -10.03 -0.24
CA SER A 277 -12.24 -8.85 -0.39
C SER A 277 -11.32 -8.99 -1.58
N VAL A 278 -10.81 -7.86 -2.07
CA VAL A 278 -9.76 -7.81 -3.11
C VAL A 278 -8.65 -6.90 -2.59
N VAL A 279 -7.42 -7.41 -2.63
CA VAL A 279 -6.21 -6.67 -2.26
C VAL A 279 -5.76 -5.81 -3.45
N GLY A 280 -5.78 -6.39 -4.65
CA GLY A 280 -5.46 -5.68 -5.87
C GLY A 280 -5.57 -6.57 -7.11
N GLY A 281 -5.33 -5.96 -8.25
CA GLY A 281 -5.25 -6.66 -9.52
C GLY A 281 -4.26 -5.99 -10.46
N ALA A 282 -3.80 -6.75 -11.44
CA ALA A 282 -2.99 -6.23 -12.54
C ALA A 282 -3.19 -7.08 -13.78
N VAL A 283 -2.92 -6.46 -14.92
CA VAL A 283 -2.96 -7.11 -16.22
C VAL A 283 -1.57 -7.00 -16.85
N ALA A 284 -1.07 -8.14 -17.33
CA ALA A 284 0.11 -8.22 -18.16
C ALA A 284 -0.32 -8.44 -19.62
N ASP A 285 -0.26 -7.37 -20.41
CA ASP A 285 -0.70 -7.38 -21.81
C ASP A 285 0.16 -8.31 -22.67
N THR A 286 1.47 -8.30 -22.46
CA THR A 286 2.42 -9.07 -23.27
C THR A 286 2.21 -10.57 -23.17
N THR A 287 1.78 -11.05 -22.00
CA THR A 287 1.51 -12.45 -21.71
C THR A 287 0.03 -12.81 -21.82
N GLY A 288 -0.85 -11.81 -21.96
CA GLY A 288 -2.30 -12.02 -21.97
C GLY A 288 -2.83 -12.58 -20.65
N THR A 289 -2.22 -12.23 -19.52
CA THR A 289 -2.62 -12.72 -18.20
C THR A 289 -3.06 -11.60 -17.29
N ALA A 290 -4.19 -11.77 -16.63
CA ALA A 290 -4.64 -10.90 -15.54
C ALA A 290 -4.61 -11.68 -14.23
N TRP A 291 -4.31 -11.00 -13.14
CA TRP A 291 -4.45 -11.52 -11.79
C TRP A 291 -5.29 -10.58 -10.95
N VAL A 292 -6.21 -11.16 -10.19
CA VAL A 292 -6.89 -10.50 -9.08
C VAL A 292 -6.58 -11.32 -7.83
N LEU A 293 -6.13 -10.66 -6.78
CA LEU A 293 -5.79 -11.28 -5.52
C LEU A 293 -6.73 -10.78 -4.42
N GLY A 294 -7.23 -11.68 -3.60
CA GLY A 294 -8.26 -11.36 -2.63
C GLY A 294 -8.51 -12.49 -1.64
N HIS A 295 -9.70 -12.47 -1.05
CA HIS A 295 -10.14 -13.51 -0.12
C HIS A 295 -11.56 -13.97 -0.43
N SER A 296 -11.79 -15.27 -0.27
CA SER A 296 -13.11 -15.89 -0.12
C SER A 296 -13.26 -16.39 1.33
N SER A 297 -13.78 -17.62 1.50
CA SER A 297 -13.26 -18.65 2.40
C SER A 297 -11.90 -18.39 3.03
N VAL A 298 -10.93 -18.28 2.13
CA VAL A 298 -9.49 -18.40 2.32
C VAL A 298 -8.84 -17.41 1.37
N PRO A 299 -7.54 -17.09 1.52
CA PRO A 299 -6.87 -16.28 0.52
C PRO A 299 -6.91 -16.98 -0.84
N GLY A 300 -7.30 -16.21 -1.85
CA GLY A 300 -7.61 -16.70 -3.18
C GLY A 300 -7.00 -15.82 -4.25
N ALA A 301 -6.60 -16.47 -5.34
CA ALA A 301 -6.04 -15.82 -6.51
C ALA A 301 -6.84 -16.21 -7.75
N TRP A 302 -7.34 -15.22 -8.49
CA TRP A 302 -8.05 -15.41 -9.74
C TRP A 302 -7.12 -15.10 -10.90
N LYS A 303 -6.88 -16.11 -11.75
CA LYS A 303 -6.09 -15.97 -12.96
C LYS A 303 -7.01 -15.80 -14.16
N GLY A 304 -6.94 -14.65 -14.81
CA GLY A 304 -7.58 -14.37 -16.07
C GLY A 304 -6.62 -14.68 -17.22
N THR A 305 -7.09 -15.39 -18.24
CA THR A 305 -6.36 -15.59 -19.49
C THR A 305 -7.16 -15.04 -20.66
N THR A 306 -6.49 -14.40 -21.61
CA THR A 306 -7.09 -13.83 -22.80
C THR A 306 -6.49 -14.41 -24.07
N THR A 307 -7.31 -14.60 -25.09
CA THR A 307 -6.86 -14.99 -26.45
C THR A 307 -7.09 -13.89 -27.47
N ASP A 308 -7.66 -12.75 -27.08
CA ASP A 308 -8.10 -11.66 -27.96
C ASP A 308 -7.46 -10.32 -27.58
N HIS A 309 -6.22 -10.37 -27.08
CA HIS A 309 -5.44 -9.21 -26.64
C HIS A 309 -6.15 -8.44 -25.52
N GLY A 310 -6.58 -9.17 -24.50
CA GLY A 310 -7.12 -8.61 -23.29
C GLY A 310 -8.54 -8.07 -23.44
N LYS A 311 -9.29 -8.38 -24.49
CA LYS A 311 -10.69 -7.92 -24.64
C LYS A 311 -11.67 -8.79 -23.84
N THR A 312 -11.40 -10.08 -23.73
CA THR A 312 -12.16 -11.03 -22.90
C THR A 312 -11.20 -11.84 -22.05
N PHE A 313 -11.66 -12.24 -20.86
CA PHE A 313 -10.90 -13.07 -19.93
C PHE A 313 -11.68 -14.31 -19.55
N THR A 314 -11.00 -15.44 -19.57
CA THR A 314 -11.45 -16.67 -18.92
C THR A 314 -10.76 -16.77 -17.57
N TRP A 315 -11.57 -16.78 -16.51
CA TRP A 315 -11.10 -16.76 -15.12
C TRP A 315 -11.01 -18.17 -14.54
N THR A 316 -9.93 -18.44 -13.81
CA THR A 316 -9.73 -19.67 -13.02
C THR A 316 -9.41 -19.27 -11.58
N TYR A 317 -10.08 -19.91 -10.62
CA TYR A 317 -9.77 -19.77 -9.20
C TYR A 317 -8.57 -20.64 -8.83
N HIS A 318 -7.67 -20.08 -8.04
CA HIS A 318 -6.56 -20.76 -7.41
C HIS A 318 -6.58 -20.48 -5.90
N HIS A 319 -6.59 -21.55 -5.13
CA HIS A 319 -6.42 -21.48 -3.69
C HIS A 319 -4.99 -21.00 -3.36
N ASP A 320 -4.84 -19.98 -2.52
CA ASP A 320 -3.55 -19.35 -2.21
C ASP A 320 -3.28 -19.23 -0.71
N GLY A 321 -3.00 -20.36 -0.05
CA GLY A 321 -2.65 -20.39 1.37
C GLY A 321 -3.85 -20.68 2.27
N ASP A 322 -3.76 -20.32 3.54
CA ASP A 322 -4.74 -20.74 4.56
C ASP A 322 -5.38 -19.57 5.33
N LEU A 323 -6.39 -19.88 6.14
CA LEU A 323 -7.11 -18.92 6.99
C LEU A 323 -6.25 -18.27 8.08
N THR A 324 -5.11 -18.86 8.40
CA THR A 324 -4.19 -18.37 9.43
C THR A 324 -3.08 -17.49 8.86
N ASP A 325 -2.98 -17.43 7.53
CA ASP A 325 -2.01 -16.60 6.85
C ASP A 325 -2.29 -15.10 7.11
N PRO A 326 -1.28 -14.30 7.52
CA PRO A 326 -1.44 -12.87 7.77
C PRO A 326 -1.86 -12.06 6.55
N SER A 327 -2.57 -10.96 6.72
CA SER A 327 -3.17 -10.24 5.59
C SER A 327 -2.15 -9.70 4.58
N LEU A 328 -2.51 -9.72 3.30
CA LEU A 328 -1.79 -9.00 2.25
C LEU A 328 -2.29 -7.55 2.17
N THR A 329 -1.37 -6.61 2.03
CA THR A 329 -1.63 -5.16 2.10
C THR A 329 -1.40 -4.47 0.76
N ALA A 330 -0.52 -5.01 -0.08
CA ALA A 330 -0.17 -4.42 -1.36
C ALA A 330 0.09 -5.48 -2.42
N PHE A 331 -0.18 -5.09 -3.66
CA PHE A 331 -0.05 -5.92 -4.84
C PHE A 331 0.48 -5.07 -6.00
N ALA A 332 1.41 -5.63 -6.78
CA ALA A 332 1.89 -5.02 -8.01
C ALA A 332 2.04 -6.08 -9.09
N GLY A 333 1.67 -5.71 -10.31
CA GLY A 333 1.98 -6.49 -11.50
C GLY A 333 2.65 -5.62 -12.56
N SER A 334 3.59 -6.19 -13.27
CA SER A 334 4.20 -5.58 -14.44
C SER A 334 3.52 -6.07 -15.72
N GLY A 335 3.52 -5.22 -16.76
CA GLY A 335 3.02 -5.58 -18.09
C GLY A 335 3.73 -6.78 -18.73
N GLU A 336 4.87 -7.19 -18.17
CA GLU A 336 5.76 -8.26 -18.62
C GLU A 336 5.54 -9.59 -17.85
N GLY A 337 4.57 -9.63 -16.94
CA GLY A 337 4.15 -10.86 -16.27
C GLY A 337 4.81 -11.14 -14.92
N ALA A 338 5.51 -10.17 -14.32
CA ALA A 338 5.92 -10.26 -12.93
C ALA A 338 4.79 -9.78 -12.02
N PHE A 339 4.41 -10.60 -11.03
CA PHE A 339 3.36 -10.26 -10.08
C PHE A 339 3.86 -10.53 -8.66
N TRP A 340 3.68 -9.55 -7.79
CA TRP A 340 4.15 -9.55 -6.41
C TRP A 340 3.04 -9.11 -5.47
N ALA A 341 2.98 -9.77 -4.32
CA ALA A 341 2.10 -9.39 -3.22
C ALA A 341 2.88 -9.38 -1.91
N VAL A 342 2.63 -8.38 -1.08
CA VAL A 342 3.28 -8.21 0.21
C VAL A 342 2.25 -7.87 1.29
N GLY A 343 2.61 -8.10 2.55
CA GLY A 343 1.66 -8.00 3.65
C GLY A 343 2.27 -7.85 5.03
N GLU A 344 1.44 -8.20 6.01
CA GLU A 344 1.77 -8.18 7.43
C GLU A 344 2.86 -9.19 7.77
N TYR A 345 3.62 -8.91 8.83
CA TYR A 345 4.67 -9.78 9.36
C TYR A 345 5.68 -10.28 8.31
N GLY A 346 6.12 -9.37 7.43
CA GLY A 346 7.10 -9.68 6.38
C GLY A 346 6.61 -10.64 5.30
N ARG A 347 5.30 -10.89 5.19
CA ARG A 347 4.73 -11.77 4.16
C ARG A 347 5.04 -11.20 2.78
N ALA A 348 5.64 -12.01 1.91
CA ALA A 348 5.84 -11.70 0.51
C ALA A 348 5.65 -12.95 -0.35
N ARG A 349 5.02 -12.78 -1.51
CA ARG A 349 4.78 -13.83 -2.50
C ARG A 349 4.93 -13.28 -3.90
N HIS A 350 5.25 -14.16 -4.84
CA HIS A 350 5.25 -13.82 -6.26
C HIS A 350 4.73 -14.97 -7.11
N VAL A 351 4.35 -14.65 -8.35
CA VAL A 351 3.89 -15.67 -9.30
C VAL A 351 5.09 -16.34 -9.96
N GLN A 352 5.14 -17.67 -9.89
CA GLN A 352 6.02 -18.53 -10.70
C GLN A 352 5.16 -19.43 -11.58
N GLY A 353 5.25 -19.25 -12.90
CA GLY A 353 4.45 -19.98 -13.88
C GLY A 353 2.94 -19.73 -13.71
N ALA A 354 2.25 -20.64 -13.02
CA ALA A 354 0.82 -20.55 -12.75
C ALA A 354 0.48 -20.58 -11.26
N GLN A 355 1.46 -20.45 -10.37
CA GLN A 355 1.28 -20.60 -8.92
C GLN A 355 1.88 -19.41 -8.18
N TRP A 356 1.30 -19.08 -7.03
CA TRP A 356 1.86 -18.15 -6.07
C TRP A 356 2.83 -18.89 -5.16
N VAL A 357 4.05 -18.37 -5.03
CA VAL A 357 5.08 -18.96 -4.17
C VAL A 357 5.47 -18.01 -3.04
N PRO A 358 5.63 -18.51 -1.81
CA PRO A 358 6.13 -17.71 -0.70
C PRO A 358 7.60 -17.33 -0.92
N THR A 359 7.96 -16.11 -0.54
CA THR A 359 9.32 -15.58 -0.63
C THR A 359 9.74 -15.09 0.75
N ALA A 360 10.75 -15.73 1.35
CA ALA A 360 11.21 -15.32 2.67
C ALA A 360 11.98 -14.00 2.58
N MET A 361 11.56 -13.01 3.38
CA MET A 361 12.20 -11.70 3.47
C MET A 361 13.01 -11.63 4.75
N THR A 362 14.33 -11.49 4.62
CA THR A 362 15.27 -11.40 5.75
C THR A 362 16.23 -10.24 5.52
N THR A 363 16.49 -9.43 6.53
CA THR A 363 17.57 -8.42 6.55
C THR A 363 18.72 -8.80 7.47
N THR A 364 18.57 -9.91 8.20
CA THR A 364 19.55 -10.51 9.08
C THR A 364 19.42 -12.04 8.97
N LYS A 365 19.95 -12.80 9.94
CA LYS A 365 19.67 -14.24 10.05
C LYS A 365 18.21 -14.55 10.41
N PHE A 366 17.40 -13.54 10.76
CA PHE A 366 16.01 -13.71 11.16
C PHE A 366 15.03 -13.15 10.11
N PRO A 367 13.82 -13.73 10.00
CA PRO A 367 12.73 -13.17 9.20
C PRO A 367 12.36 -11.76 9.64
N ILE A 368 11.95 -10.94 8.67
CA ILE A 368 11.34 -9.64 8.93
C ILE A 368 9.94 -9.88 9.52
N THR A 369 9.65 -9.21 10.64
CA THR A 369 8.34 -9.26 11.32
C THR A 369 7.55 -7.96 11.16
N GLU A 370 8.14 -6.96 10.53
CA GLU A 370 7.50 -5.68 10.25
C GLU A 370 6.54 -5.80 9.06
N ASN A 371 5.57 -4.90 9.00
CA ASN A 371 4.59 -4.88 7.91
C ASN A 371 5.16 -4.22 6.66
N PHE A 372 4.87 -4.82 5.51
CA PHE A 372 5.01 -4.16 4.22
C PHE A 372 3.71 -3.43 3.87
N TYR A 373 3.83 -2.27 3.22
CA TYR A 373 2.70 -1.43 2.81
C TYR A 373 2.68 -1.11 1.33
N GLY A 374 3.81 -1.30 0.63
CA GLY A 374 3.93 -1.03 -0.78
C GLY A 374 4.86 -2.00 -1.47
N VAL A 375 4.49 -2.37 -2.70
CA VAL A 375 5.35 -3.10 -3.63
C VAL A 375 5.21 -2.45 -4.99
N TRP A 376 6.31 -2.41 -5.72
CA TRP A 376 6.35 -2.00 -7.12
C TRP A 376 7.30 -2.91 -7.88
N CYS A 377 6.95 -3.22 -9.12
CA CYS A 377 7.81 -4.01 -9.99
C CYS A 377 7.80 -3.49 -11.43
N HIS A 378 8.94 -3.62 -12.09
CA HIS A 378 9.11 -3.41 -13.52
C HIS A 378 9.90 -4.59 -14.09
N GLY A 379 9.30 -5.25 -15.08
CA GLY A 379 9.78 -6.55 -15.53
C GLY A 379 9.96 -7.55 -14.39
N THR A 380 10.85 -8.52 -14.58
CA THR A 380 11.16 -9.57 -13.60
C THR A 380 12.39 -9.26 -12.74
N THR A 381 13.07 -8.15 -13.00
CA THR A 381 14.40 -7.85 -12.42
C THR A 381 14.40 -6.66 -11.49
N GLU A 382 13.42 -5.76 -11.59
CA GLU A 382 13.33 -4.60 -10.72
C GLU A 382 12.09 -4.69 -9.85
N VAL A 383 12.29 -4.96 -8.56
CA VAL A 383 11.23 -5.06 -7.57
C VAL A 383 11.64 -4.28 -6.33
N TRP A 384 10.72 -3.48 -5.82
CA TRP A 384 10.87 -2.72 -4.60
C TRP A 384 9.75 -3.06 -3.64
N VAL A 385 10.12 -3.34 -2.40
CA VAL A 385 9.19 -3.59 -1.30
C VAL A 385 9.49 -2.57 -0.20
N VAL A 386 8.45 -1.92 0.30
CA VAL A 386 8.57 -0.87 1.32
C VAL A 386 7.61 -1.12 2.48
N GLY A 387 8.03 -0.71 3.66
CA GLY A 387 7.28 -0.92 4.89
C GLY A 387 7.77 -0.04 6.03
N HIS A 388 7.46 -0.44 7.25
CA HIS A 388 7.89 0.28 8.46
C HIS A 388 9.42 0.22 8.61
N GLY A 389 10.09 1.38 8.55
CA GLY A 389 11.54 1.52 8.75
C GLY A 389 12.42 0.85 7.68
N MET A 390 11.85 0.47 6.53
CA MET A 390 12.61 -0.25 5.50
C MET A 390 12.15 -0.03 4.06
N ALA A 391 13.13 -0.09 3.16
CA ALA A 391 12.96 -0.28 1.74
C ALA A 391 13.93 -1.38 1.26
N LEU A 392 13.39 -2.42 0.64
CA LEU A 392 14.13 -3.55 0.10
C LEU A 392 14.12 -3.48 -1.42
N ARG A 393 15.29 -3.62 -2.02
CA ARG A 393 15.48 -3.72 -3.47
C ARG A 393 15.81 -5.14 -3.86
N TYR A 394 15.13 -5.67 -4.85
CA TYR A 394 15.49 -6.96 -5.44
C TYR A 394 16.76 -6.84 -6.28
N ASP A 395 17.72 -7.73 -6.02
CA ASP A 395 18.96 -7.94 -6.76
C ASP A 395 19.10 -9.44 -7.05
N PRO A 396 18.87 -9.88 -8.30
CA PRO A 396 18.94 -11.29 -8.66
C PRO A 396 20.35 -11.88 -8.50
N THR A 397 21.40 -11.06 -8.49
CA THR A 397 22.78 -11.53 -8.29
C THR A 397 23.07 -11.93 -6.85
N LYS A 398 22.21 -11.52 -5.91
CA LYS A 398 22.28 -11.84 -4.50
C LYS A 398 21.35 -13.00 -4.11
N ALA A 399 20.49 -13.43 -5.03
CA ALA A 399 19.68 -14.62 -4.83
C ALA A 399 20.58 -15.87 -4.84
N THR A 400 20.57 -16.59 -3.73
CA THR A 400 21.30 -17.86 -3.56
C THR A 400 20.36 -19.07 -3.61
N VAL A 401 19.06 -18.82 -3.48
CA VAL A 401 18.00 -19.76 -3.81
C VAL A 401 17.46 -19.35 -5.18
N ASP A 402 17.46 -20.27 -6.12
CA ASP A 402 16.92 -20.03 -7.47
C ASP A 402 15.41 -19.73 -7.37
N HIS A 403 14.96 -18.70 -8.09
CA HIS A 403 13.54 -18.41 -8.32
C HIS A 403 12.89 -19.44 -9.27
N GLY A 404 13.57 -20.55 -9.57
CA GLY A 404 13.10 -21.54 -10.53
C GLY A 404 12.89 -20.92 -11.91
N ASN A 405 13.72 -19.93 -12.28
CA ASN A 405 13.72 -19.43 -13.65
C ASN A 405 14.23 -20.58 -14.51
N GLY A 406 13.34 -21.22 -15.26
CA GLY A 406 13.60 -22.32 -16.19
C GLY A 406 14.53 -21.96 -17.34
N GLY A 407 15.74 -21.49 -17.05
CA GLY A 407 16.89 -21.49 -17.93
C GLY A 407 17.59 -22.82 -17.79
N ALA A 408 17.56 -23.60 -18.87
CA ALA A 408 18.23 -24.88 -19.00
C ALA A 408 19.68 -24.85 -18.45
N GLN A 409 20.00 -25.80 -17.59
CA GLN A 409 21.33 -26.42 -17.58
C GLN A 409 21.35 -27.60 -18.55
#